data_AF-A0A430RC00-F1
#
_entry.id   AF-A0A430RC00-F1
#
_cell.length_a   1.000
_cell.length_b   1.000
_cell.length_c   1.000
_cell.angle_alpha   90.00
_cell.angle_beta   90.00
_cell.angle_gamma   90.00
#
_symmetry.space_group_name_H-M   'P 1'
#
loop_
_entity.id
_entity.type
_entity.pdbx_description
1 polymer ?
#
loop_
_entity_poly.entity_id
_entity_poly.type
_entity_poly.pdbx_seq_one_letter_code
_entity_poly.pdbx_strand_id
1 'polypeptide(L)'
;MWRTTRDPDALRASFIALREAVRRKALALEARYERKRRPLERARQEFLQLLEHLRQQGAEGRYPASLLKPALMREELRLKHLEAELSRLEDNFRKQVALLWTRARAKAARTMARAGINLDLDELFPEGKE
;
A
#
# COMPACT_ATOMS: atom_id res chain seq x y z
N MET A 1 26.83 -35.17 -17.34
CA MET A 1 26.43 -33.81 -16.92
C MET A 1 25.08 -33.52 -17.57
N TRP A 2 23.97 -33.80 -16.89
CA TRP A 2 22.63 -33.63 -17.47
C TRP A 2 22.27 -32.14 -17.47
N ARG A 3 22.63 -31.43 -18.54
CA ARG A 3 21.95 -30.17 -18.87
C ARG A 3 20.53 -30.56 -19.24
N THR A 4 19.60 -30.49 -18.29
CA THR A 4 18.18 -30.42 -18.65
C THR A 4 18.04 -29.11 -19.40
N THR A 5 18.07 -29.19 -20.73
CA THR A 5 17.71 -28.09 -21.63
C THR A 5 16.27 -27.75 -21.27
N ARG A 6 16.09 -26.80 -20.35
CA ARG A 6 14.77 -26.29 -20.01
C ARG A 6 14.31 -25.53 -21.23
N ASP A 7 13.24 -26.04 -21.83
CA ASP A 7 12.56 -25.37 -22.92
C ASP A 7 12.26 -23.90 -22.54
N PRO A 8 12.75 -22.91 -23.32
CA PRO A 8 12.48 -21.50 -23.09
C PRO A 8 10.98 -21.18 -22.97
N ASP A 9 10.13 -21.87 -23.73
CA ASP A 9 8.68 -21.65 -23.71
C ASP A 9 8.06 -22.14 -22.41
N ALA A 10 8.49 -23.30 -21.91
CA ALA A 10 8.09 -23.80 -20.60
C ALA A 10 8.52 -22.86 -19.46
N LEU A 11 9.70 -22.23 -19.56
CA LEU A 11 10.14 -21.22 -18.60
C LEU A 11 9.31 -19.95 -18.69
N ARG A 12 9.00 -19.47 -19.89
CA ARG A 12 8.12 -18.31 -20.09
C ARG A 12 6.75 -18.55 -19.47
N ALA A 13 6.14 -19.71 -19.72
CA ALA A 13 4.87 -20.10 -19.10
C ALA A 13 4.95 -20.10 -17.56
N SER A 14 6.05 -20.61 -17.00
CA SER A 14 6.27 -20.60 -15.55
C SER A 14 6.39 -19.19 -14.96
N PHE A 15 6.98 -18.25 -15.70
CA PHE A 15 7.09 -16.86 -15.28
C PHE A 15 5.77 -16.10 -15.40
N ILE A 16 4.96 -16.37 -16.42
CA ILE A 16 3.58 -15.87 -16.52
C ILE A 16 2.77 -16.34 -15.30
N ALA A 17 2.84 -17.63 -14.95
CA ALA A 17 2.16 -18.16 -13.78
C ALA A 17 2.67 -17.53 -12.47
N LEU A 18 3.98 -17.28 -12.36
CA LEU A 18 4.57 -16.58 -11.21
C LEU A 18 4.05 -15.14 -11.09
N ARG A 19 3.99 -14.41 -12.21
CA ARG A 19 3.44 -13.05 -12.27
C ARG A 19 2.00 -13.00 -11.80
N GLU A 20 1.16 -13.90 -12.33
CA GLU A 20 -0.24 -14.00 -11.95
C GLU A 20 -0.41 -14.33 -10.46
N ALA A 21 0.42 -15.22 -9.92
CA ALA A 21 0.41 -15.52 -8.49
C ALA A 21 0.80 -14.31 -7.62
N VAL A 22 1.73 -13.48 -8.07
CA VAL A 22 2.11 -12.22 -7.39
C VAL A 22 0.96 -11.22 -7.46
N ARG A 23 0.34 -11.06 -8.63
CA ARG A 23 -0.80 -10.17 -8.84
C ARG A 23 -1.95 -10.50 -7.88
N ARG A 24 -2.32 -11.77 -7.76
CA ARG A 24 -3.36 -12.22 -6.81
C ARG A 24 -3.00 -11.91 -5.36
N LYS A 25 -1.73 -12.04 -4.97
CA LYS A 25 -1.26 -11.67 -3.63
C LYS A 25 -1.32 -10.16 -3.41
N ALA A 26 -0.95 -9.36 -4.41
CA ALA A 26 -1.06 -7.90 -4.36
C ALA A 26 -2.52 -7.45 -4.19
N LEU A 27 -3.45 -8.02 -4.95
CA LEU A 27 -4.89 -7.77 -4.79
C LEU A 27 -5.40 -8.13 -3.39
N ALA A 28 -4.93 -9.24 -2.83
CA ALA A 28 -5.30 -9.62 -1.47
C ALA A 28 -4.73 -8.64 -0.42
N LEU A 29 -3.53 -8.09 -0.64
CA LEU A 29 -2.96 -7.04 0.20
C LEU A 29 -3.73 -5.74 0.08
N GLU A 30 -4.14 -5.37 -1.13
CA GLU A 30 -4.94 -4.18 -1.40
C GLU A 30 -6.31 -4.28 -0.71
N ALA A 31 -7.01 -5.40 -0.82
CA ALA A 31 -8.27 -5.62 -0.12
C ALA A 31 -8.11 -5.50 1.41
N ARG A 32 -6.99 -5.99 1.97
CA ARG A 32 -6.67 -5.85 3.40
C ARG A 32 -6.35 -4.40 3.78
N TYR A 33 -5.61 -3.70 2.93
CA TYR A 33 -5.30 -2.29 3.08
C TYR A 33 -6.58 -1.46 3.11
N GLU A 34 -7.45 -1.63 2.11
CA GLU A 34 -8.75 -0.96 1.99
C GLU A 34 -9.63 -1.20 3.21
N ARG A 35 -9.72 -2.46 3.67
CA ARG A 35 -10.51 -2.80 4.86
C ARG A 35 -10.02 -2.07 6.12
N LYS A 36 -8.72 -1.82 6.23
CA LYS A 36 -8.13 -1.06 7.35
C LYS A 36 -8.23 0.46 7.14
N ARG A 37 -8.09 0.93 5.91
CA ARG A 37 -8.11 2.36 5.54
C ARG A 37 -9.49 2.98 5.75
N ARG A 38 -10.55 2.32 5.26
CA ARG A 38 -11.93 2.84 5.29
C ARG A 38 -12.40 3.35 6.66
N PRO A 39 -12.29 2.60 7.78
CA PRO A 39 -12.73 3.11 9.08
C PRO A 39 -11.90 4.30 9.55
N LEU A 40 -10.59 4.34 9.25
CA LEU A 40 -9.72 5.46 9.61
C LEU A 40 -10.07 6.72 8.80
N GLU A 41 -10.38 6.58 7.52
CA GLU A 41 -10.82 7.72 6.70
C GLU A 41 -12.17 8.27 7.15
N ARG A 42 -13.09 7.38 7.56
CA ARG A 42 -14.36 7.80 8.15
C ARG A 42 -14.13 8.58 9.44
N ALA A 43 -13.32 8.06 10.35
CA ALA A 43 -12.96 8.76 11.59
C ALA A 43 -12.30 10.12 11.30
N ARG A 44 -11.49 10.21 10.24
CA ARG A 44 -10.85 11.45 9.80
C ARG A 44 -11.88 12.49 9.39
N GLN A 45 -12.88 12.08 8.61
CA GLN A 45 -13.97 12.97 8.20
C GLN A 45 -14.80 13.43 9.42
N GLU A 46 -15.10 12.55 10.35
CA GLU A 46 -15.82 12.87 11.58
C GLU A 46 -15.04 13.89 12.44
N PHE A 47 -13.72 13.74 12.59
CA PHE A 47 -12.89 14.71 13.31
C PHE A 47 -12.78 16.06 12.58
N LEU A 48 -12.72 16.06 11.25
CA LEU A 48 -12.72 17.31 10.47
C LEU A 48 -14.02 18.09 10.67
N GLN A 49 -15.17 17.42 10.61
CA GLN A 49 -16.47 18.03 10.84
C GLN A 49 -16.60 18.56 12.27
N LEU A 50 -16.11 17.80 13.26
CA LEU A 50 -16.12 18.24 14.66
C LEU A 50 -15.25 19.49 14.88
N LEU A 51 -14.05 19.52 14.28
CA LEU A 51 -13.17 20.69 14.34
C LEU A 51 -13.80 21.93 13.72
N GLU A 52 -14.45 21.77 12.58
CA GLU A 52 -15.18 22.85 11.93
C GLU A 52 -16.32 23.35 12.83
N HIS A 53 -17.11 22.45 13.40
CA HIS A 53 -18.19 22.80 14.31
C HIS A 53 -17.69 23.56 15.56
N LEU A 54 -16.60 23.09 16.18
CA LEU A 54 -16.00 23.77 17.34
C LEU A 54 -15.48 25.17 16.99
N ARG A 55 -14.91 25.34 15.79
CA ARG A 55 -14.46 26.66 15.30
C ARG A 55 -15.64 27.59 15.07
N GLN A 56 -16.74 27.10 14.49
CA GLN A 56 -17.97 27.88 14.32
C GLN A 56 -18.55 28.32 15.66
N GLN A 57 -18.65 27.42 16.64
CA GLN A 57 -19.11 27.76 18.00
C GLN A 57 -18.26 28.84 18.68
N GLY A 58 -16.94 28.84 18.41
CA GLY A 58 -16.03 29.89 18.87
C GLY A 58 -16.23 31.23 18.18
N ALA A 59 -16.45 31.22 16.86
CA ALA A 59 -16.73 32.42 16.08
C ALA A 59 -18.06 33.08 16.48
N GLU A 60 -19.07 32.27 16.80
CA GLU A 60 -20.38 32.73 17.28
C GLU A 60 -20.38 33.18 18.74
N GLY A 61 -19.26 33.03 19.46
CA GLY A 61 -19.14 33.43 20.87
C GLY A 61 -19.99 32.59 21.83
N ARG A 62 -20.50 31.42 21.41
CA ARG A 62 -21.37 30.56 22.24
C ARG A 62 -20.66 30.01 23.47
N TYR A 63 -19.33 29.89 23.42
CA TYR A 63 -18.51 29.39 24.52
C TYR A 63 -17.28 30.28 24.76
N PRO A 64 -16.81 30.38 26.01
CA PRO A 64 -15.54 31.04 26.33
C PRO A 64 -14.37 30.37 25.63
N ALA A 65 -13.41 31.19 25.16
CA ALA A 65 -12.18 30.70 24.52
C ALA A 65 -11.37 29.76 25.43
N SER A 66 -11.42 29.94 26.75
CA SER A 66 -10.75 29.08 27.75
C SER A 66 -11.30 27.64 27.75
N LEU A 67 -12.56 27.45 27.39
CA LEU A 67 -13.18 26.11 27.29
C LEU A 67 -13.02 25.50 25.90
N LEU A 68 -13.06 26.32 24.84
CA LEU A 68 -12.93 25.86 23.45
C LEU A 68 -11.49 25.51 23.05
N LYS A 69 -10.51 26.30 23.50
CA LYS A 69 -9.11 26.12 23.09
C LYS A 69 -8.55 24.73 23.44
N PRO A 70 -8.77 24.16 24.64
CA PRO A 70 -8.35 22.80 24.95
C PRO A 70 -9.09 21.75 24.11
N ALA A 71 -10.36 21.96 23.79
CA ALA A 71 -11.13 21.03 22.96
C ALA A 71 -10.60 20.99 21.52
N LEU A 72 -10.40 22.16 20.90
CA LEU A 72 -9.79 22.28 19.58
C LEU A 72 -8.42 21.61 19.52
N MET A 73 -7.55 21.90 20.49
CA MET A 73 -6.20 21.33 20.52
C MET A 73 -6.20 19.80 20.60
N ARG A 74 -7.13 19.22 21.38
CA ARG A 74 -7.27 17.75 21.47
C ARG A 74 -7.72 17.15 20.14
N GLU A 75 -8.70 17.74 19.48
CA GLU A 75 -9.20 17.23 18.20
C GLU A 75 -8.18 17.41 17.07
N GLU A 76 -7.42 18.51 17.04
CA GLU A 76 -6.32 18.71 16.10
C GLU A 76 -5.21 17.67 16.30
N LEU A 77 -4.87 17.34 17.55
CA LEU A 77 -3.90 16.30 17.85
C LEU A 77 -4.39 14.91 17.43
N ARG A 78 -5.66 14.59 17.69
CA ARG A 78 -6.30 13.32 17.25
C ARG A 78 -6.26 13.19 15.73
N LEU A 79 -6.62 14.25 15.01
CA LEU A 79 -6.57 14.28 13.56
C LEU A 79 -5.15 14.04 13.04
N LYS A 80 -4.16 14.73 13.61
CA LYS A 80 -2.74 14.56 13.22
C LYS A 80 -2.24 13.13 13.45
N HIS A 81 -2.61 12.50 14.57
CA HIS A 81 -2.27 11.10 14.82
C HIS A 81 -2.91 10.17 13.79
N LEU A 82 -4.19 10.38 13.50
CA LEU A 82 -4.92 9.57 12.52
C LEU A 82 -4.35 9.70 11.10
N GLU A 83 -3.95 10.91 10.70
CA GLU A 83 -3.30 11.15 9.40
C GLU A 83 -1.93 10.46 9.32
N ALA A 84 -1.16 10.47 10.42
CA ALA A 84 0.10 9.73 10.49
C ALA A 84 -0.11 8.21 10.43
N GLU A 85 -1.19 7.69 11.03
CA GLU A 85 -1.55 6.28 10.93
C GLU A 85 -1.96 5.87 9.51
N LEU A 86 -2.76 6.69 8.83
CA LEU A 86 -3.13 6.49 7.43
C LEU A 86 -1.91 6.47 6.51
N SER A 87 -1.00 7.44 6.69
CA SER A 87 0.26 7.50 5.94
C SER A 87 1.13 6.26 6.16
N ARG A 88 1.31 5.82 7.41
CA ARG A 88 2.05 4.59 7.74
C ARG A 88 1.39 3.34 7.14
N LEU A 89 0.07 3.29 7.13
CA LEU A 89 -0.69 2.18 6.55
C LEU A 89 -0.44 2.07 5.05
N GLU A 90 -0.47 3.21 4.34
CA GLU A 90 -0.19 3.30 2.90
C GLU A 90 1.27 2.94 2.58
N ASP A 91 2.23 3.50 3.31
CA ASP A 91 3.64 3.19 3.13
C ASP A 91 3.93 1.69 3.32
N ASN A 92 3.33 1.09 4.34
CA ASN A 92 3.47 -0.35 4.59
C ASN A 92 2.87 -1.19 3.47
N PHE A 93 1.71 -0.81 2.95
CA PHE A 93 1.10 -1.47 1.79
C PHE A 93 2.02 -1.38 0.57
N ARG A 94 2.46 -0.18 0.19
CA ARG A 94 3.37 0.06 -0.95
C ARG A 94 4.66 -0.76 -0.82
N LYS A 95 5.28 -0.76 0.36
CA LYS A 95 6.49 -1.56 0.64
C LYS A 95 6.24 -3.06 0.48
N GLN A 96 5.11 -3.58 0.97
CA GLN A 96 4.79 -5.01 0.85
C GLN A 96 4.55 -5.42 -0.61
N VAL A 97 3.83 -4.62 -1.37
CA VAL A 97 3.60 -4.86 -2.81
C VAL A 97 4.92 -4.83 -3.57
N ALA A 98 5.75 -3.80 -3.37
CA ALA A 98 7.07 -3.70 -3.99
C ALA A 98 7.96 -4.91 -3.67
N LEU A 99 7.94 -5.37 -2.41
CA LEU A 99 8.71 -6.54 -1.99
C LEU A 99 8.25 -7.83 -2.68
N LEU A 100 6.95 -8.01 -2.91
CA LEU A 100 6.43 -9.18 -3.63
C LEU A 100 6.97 -9.23 -5.07
N TRP A 101 6.89 -8.10 -5.78
CA TRP A 101 7.37 -7.98 -7.15
C TRP A 101 8.89 -8.15 -7.24
N THR A 102 9.65 -7.50 -6.35
CA THR A 102 11.12 -7.62 -6.28
C THR A 102 11.54 -9.07 -6.07
N ARG A 103 10.86 -9.81 -5.16
CA ARG A 103 11.17 -11.22 -4.90
C ARG A 103 10.86 -12.12 -6.10
N ALA A 104 9.78 -11.85 -6.82
CA ALA A 104 9.41 -12.61 -8.00
C ALA A 104 10.39 -12.39 -9.15
N ARG A 105 10.77 -11.12 -9.40
CA ARG A 105 11.80 -10.74 -10.37
C ARG A 105 13.15 -11.40 -10.06
N ALA A 106 13.59 -11.36 -8.79
CA ALA A 106 14.81 -12.04 -8.36
C ALA A 106 14.72 -13.58 -8.48
N LYS A 107 13.54 -14.17 -8.35
CA LYS A 107 13.32 -15.61 -8.59
C LYS A 107 13.42 -15.93 -10.08
N ALA A 108 12.81 -15.11 -10.95
CA ALA A 108 12.89 -15.27 -12.40
C ALA A 108 14.34 -15.14 -12.89
N ALA A 109 15.05 -14.07 -12.51
CA ALA A 109 16.45 -13.84 -12.84
C ALA A 109 17.36 -15.03 -12.47
N ARG A 110 17.24 -15.54 -11.23
CA ARG A 110 18.00 -16.72 -10.78
C ARG A 110 17.66 -17.98 -11.57
N THR A 111 16.40 -18.14 -11.96
CA THR A 111 15.94 -19.32 -12.72
C THR A 111 16.47 -19.28 -14.15
N MET A 112 16.47 -18.12 -14.78
CA MET A 112 17.04 -17.87 -16.10
C MET A 112 18.55 -18.09 -16.13
N ALA A 113 19.28 -17.50 -15.17
CA ALA A 113 20.73 -17.67 -15.05
C ALA A 113 21.13 -19.14 -14.90
N ARG A 114 20.38 -19.92 -14.10
CA ARG A 114 20.60 -21.36 -13.94
C ARG A 114 20.29 -22.17 -15.21
N ALA A 115 19.35 -21.70 -16.03
CA ALA A 115 18.97 -22.37 -17.27
C ALA A 115 19.83 -21.92 -18.47
N GLY A 116 20.68 -20.89 -18.32
CA GLY A 116 21.47 -20.32 -19.42
C GLY A 116 20.59 -19.62 -20.47
N ILE A 117 19.41 -19.17 -20.09
CA ILE A 117 18.43 -18.52 -20.97
C ILE A 117 18.31 -17.06 -20.59
N ASN A 118 18.17 -16.18 -21.58
CA ASN A 118 17.96 -14.75 -21.37
C ASN A 118 16.59 -14.37 -21.92
N LEU A 119 15.64 -14.07 -21.04
CA LEU A 119 14.33 -13.49 -21.38
C LEU A 119 14.28 -12.08 -20.81
N ASP A 120 13.48 -11.22 -21.44
CA ASP A 120 13.26 -9.87 -20.95
C ASP A 120 12.49 -9.88 -19.62
N LEU A 121 13.18 -9.51 -18.54
CA LEU A 121 12.59 -9.42 -17.21
C LEU A 121 11.65 -8.23 -17.06
N ASP A 122 11.86 -7.17 -17.83
CA ASP A 122 11.03 -5.97 -17.77
C ASP A 122 9.67 -6.21 -18.44
N GLU A 123 9.64 -7.01 -19.52
CA GLU A 123 8.39 -7.51 -20.10
C GLU A 123 7.64 -8.43 -19.12
N LEU A 124 8.36 -9.32 -18.43
CA LEU A 124 7.75 -10.35 -17.57
C LEU A 124 7.40 -9.83 -16.17
N PHE A 125 8.15 -8.87 -15.64
CA PHE A 125 8.02 -8.30 -14.30
C PHE A 125 8.36 -6.80 -14.33
N PRO A 126 7.46 -5.95 -14.87
CA PRO A 126 7.70 -4.52 -15.00
C PRO A 126 7.92 -3.88 -13.62
N GLU A 127 8.94 -3.04 -13.51
CA GLU A 127 9.21 -2.25 -12.31
C GLU A 127 8.30 -1.03 -12.29
N GLY A 128 7.10 -1.21 -11.74
CA GLY A 128 6.16 -0.13 -11.47
C GLY A 128 5.09 0.06 -12.55
N LYS A 129 3.86 0.23 -12.06
CA LYS A 129 2.59 0.45 -12.80
C LYS A 129 1.94 -0.81 -13.38
N GLU A 130 1.30 -1.56 -12.50
CA GLU A 130 -0.13 -1.86 -12.65
C GLU A 130 -0.85 -1.43 -11.37
#